data_AF-C0QEI4-F1
#
_entry.id   AF-C0QEI4-F1
#
_cell.length_a   1.000
_cell.length_b   1.000
_cell.length_c   1.000
_cell.angle_alpha   90.00
_cell.angle_beta   90.00
_cell.angle_gamma   90.00
#
_symmetry.space_group_name_H-M   'P 1'
#
loop_
_entity.id
_entity.type
_entity.pdbx_description
1 polymer ?
#
loop_
_entity_poly.entity_id
_entity_poly.type
_entity_poly.pdbx_seq_one_letter_code
_entity_poly.pdbx_strand_id
1 'polypeptide(L)'
;MLGLYVNDGILEFNAGLFSWFYRPVLSLCLGFVLIGCQHQSIYPVIKEESVIKEDRVFKEDMVIKEDMVIDEMIMAKQSCQAFLSGDYLLAREQFQVLSEQTEDSENQNYGRLGLACVELVTAGDVSAFHTVLVSFLQHYNRNSTQADIVGKSVAPPECSEILIRVLEHGSRLMTAEQEATLNQIVGLKAKNAKQNREIHKLQSLVKTLQHQIATLESIDQDLQEKRKNQ
;
A
#
# COMPACT_ATOMS: atom_id res chain seq x y z
N MET A 1 -15.61 -3.55 -25.05
CA MET A 1 -15.18 -4.57 -26.04
C MET A 1 -13.71 -4.35 -26.30
N LEU A 2 -12.85 -5.12 -25.62
CA LEU A 2 -11.39 -5.08 -25.83
C LEU A 2 -11.03 -6.32 -26.65
N GLY A 3 -10.64 -6.12 -27.90
CA GLY A 3 -10.19 -7.19 -28.79
C GLY A 3 -8.72 -7.51 -28.53
N LEU A 4 -8.44 -8.76 -28.17
CA LEU A 4 -7.08 -9.31 -28.12
C LEU A 4 -6.74 -9.84 -29.52
N TYR A 5 -5.82 -9.18 -30.21
CA TYR A 5 -5.21 -9.67 -31.43
C TYR A 5 -4.02 -10.55 -31.07
N VAL A 6 -4.07 -11.83 -31.46
CA VAL A 6 -2.95 -12.78 -31.35
C VAL A 6 -2.37 -12.91 -32.75
N ASN A 7 -1.22 -12.27 -33.00
CA ASN A 7 -0.44 -12.48 -34.22
C ASN A 7 0.85 -13.24 -33.86
N ASP A 8 0.99 -14.42 -34.45
CA ASP A 8 2.21 -15.22 -34.64
C ASP A 8 3.34 -15.10 -33.60
N GLY A 9 3.21 -15.90 -32.52
CA GLY A 9 4.35 -16.64 -31.96
C GLY A 9 5.41 -15.87 -31.17
N ILE A 10 5.35 -14.54 -31.09
CA ILE A 10 6.23 -13.74 -30.22
C ILE A 10 5.33 -12.97 -29.26
N LEU A 11 5.22 -13.47 -28.03
CA LEU A 11 4.70 -12.70 -26.90
C LEU A 11 5.73 -11.61 -26.59
N GLU A 12 5.68 -10.49 -27.32
CA GLU A 12 6.28 -9.25 -26.88
C GLU A 12 5.58 -8.85 -25.58
N PHE A 13 6.28 -9.08 -24.48
CA PHE A 13 5.84 -8.70 -23.15
C PHE A 13 5.82 -7.18 -23.09
N ASN A 14 4.66 -6.60 -23.37
CA ASN A 14 4.47 -5.15 -23.37
C ASN A 14 4.53 -4.66 -21.91
N ALA A 15 5.75 -4.39 -21.42
CA ALA A 15 6.04 -3.89 -20.08
C ALA A 15 5.38 -2.52 -19.77
N GLY A 16 4.72 -1.91 -20.77
CA GLY A 16 3.97 -0.67 -20.62
C GLY A 16 2.73 -0.76 -19.71
N LEU A 17 2.12 -1.94 -19.54
CA LEU A 17 0.89 -2.07 -18.74
C LEU A 17 1.11 -2.10 -17.22
N PHE A 18 2.30 -2.49 -16.76
CA PHE A 18 2.65 -2.43 -15.33
C PHE A 18 3.05 -1.02 -14.85
N SER A 19 3.46 -0.15 -15.78
CA SER A 19 3.84 1.24 -15.52
C SER A 19 2.63 2.14 -15.17
N TRP A 20 1.43 1.79 -15.65
CA TRP A 20 0.24 2.63 -15.49
C TRP A 20 -0.41 2.54 -14.10
N PHE A 21 -0.28 1.41 -13.40
CA PHE A 21 -0.83 1.26 -12.05
C PHE A 21 0.09 1.79 -10.96
N TYR A 22 1.41 1.85 -11.19
CA TYR A 22 2.39 2.27 -10.18
C TYR A 22 2.64 3.78 -10.15
N ARG A 23 2.53 4.48 -11.28
CA ARG A 23 2.75 5.94 -11.34
C ARG A 23 1.81 6.78 -10.46
N PRO A 24 0.49 6.52 -10.38
CA PRO A 24 -0.38 7.38 -9.56
C PRO A 24 -0.19 7.15 -8.06
N VAL A 25 0.08 5.92 -7.61
CA VAL A 25 0.19 5.61 -6.16
C VAL A 25 1.50 6.16 -5.58
N LEU A 26 2.64 5.96 -6.26
CA LEU A 26 3.91 6.54 -5.84
C LEU A 26 3.93 8.07 -5.96
N SER A 27 3.25 8.64 -6.96
CA SER A 27 3.11 10.09 -7.12
C SER A 27 2.25 10.73 -6.02
N LEU A 28 1.22 10.03 -5.52
CA LEU A 28 0.42 10.49 -4.38
C LEU A 28 1.19 10.38 -3.06
N CYS A 29 1.92 9.28 -2.84
CA CYS A 29 2.74 9.12 -1.64
C CYS A 29 3.89 10.16 -1.56
N LEU A 30 4.56 10.45 -2.68
CA LEU A 30 5.61 11.49 -2.72
C LEU A 30 5.05 12.91 -2.57
N GLY A 31 3.84 13.17 -3.08
CA GLY A 31 3.18 14.47 -2.94
C GLY A 31 2.86 14.83 -1.49
N PHE A 32 2.36 13.87 -0.70
CA PHE A 32 2.02 14.13 0.70
C PHE A 32 3.26 14.22 1.62
N VAL A 33 4.31 13.44 1.37
CA VAL A 33 5.57 13.55 2.14
C VAL A 33 6.27 14.88 1.89
N LEU A 34 6.21 15.43 0.68
CA LEU A 34 6.85 16.72 0.36
C LEU A 34 6.09 17.95 0.86
N ILE A 35 4.76 17.88 0.99
CA ILE A 35 3.96 18.99 1.53
C ILE A 35 4.13 19.10 3.06
N GLY A 36 4.38 17.99 3.76
CA GLY A 36 4.66 18.00 5.21
C GLY A 36 6.11 18.34 5.59
N CYS A 37 7.10 18.04 4.73
CA CYS A 37 8.53 18.20 5.07
C CYS A 37 9.16 19.57 4.75
N GLN A 38 8.47 20.51 4.10
CA GLN A 38 9.07 21.81 3.74
C GLN A 38 9.07 22.88 4.85
N HIS A 39 8.63 22.57 6.07
CA HIS A 39 8.78 23.50 7.21
C HIS A 39 10.02 23.15 8.05
N GLN A 40 11.20 23.28 7.45
CA GLN A 40 12.44 23.37 8.22
C GLN A 40 12.41 24.64 9.07
N SER A 41 12.41 24.41 10.38
CA SER A 41 12.43 25.41 11.42
C SER A 41 13.54 26.44 11.22
N ILE A 42 13.14 27.69 10.98
CA ILE A 42 13.92 28.86 11.36
C ILE A 42 13.53 29.14 12.82
N TYR A 43 14.33 28.65 13.77
CA TYR A 43 14.23 29.09 15.16
C TYR A 43 14.86 30.49 15.28
N PRO A 44 14.11 31.56 15.64
CA PRO A 44 14.76 32.76 16.13
C PRO A 44 15.35 32.46 17.51
N VAL A 45 16.66 32.67 17.65
CA VAL A 45 17.38 32.70 18.93
C VAL A 45 16.78 33.83 19.77
N ILE A 46 15.91 33.51 20.72
CA ILE A 46 15.40 34.46 21.69
C ILE A 46 16.54 34.74 22.68
N LYS A 47 17.10 35.94 22.61
CA LYS A 47 17.96 36.47 23.68
C LYS A 47 17.04 36.92 24.80
N GLU A 48 17.18 36.30 25.96
CA GLU A 48 16.51 36.68 27.20
C GLU A 48 17.07 38.04 27.67
N GLU A 49 16.28 39.10 27.56
CA GLU A 49 16.41 40.29 28.38
C GLU A 49 15.31 40.27 29.44
N SER A 50 15.69 39.93 30.67
CA SER A 50 14.83 39.97 31.85
C SER A 50 14.71 41.40 32.37
N VAL A 51 13.53 42.01 32.25
CA VAL A 51 13.14 43.19 33.04
C VAL A 51 11.87 42.82 33.81
N ILE A 52 12.06 42.51 35.09
CA ILE A 52 10.98 42.23 36.04
C ILE A 52 10.38 43.56 36.48
N LYS A 53 9.12 43.82 36.12
CA LYS A 53 8.27 44.75 36.84
C LYS A 53 7.15 43.94 37.48
N GLU A 54 7.20 43.87 38.80
CA GLU A 54 6.18 43.26 39.64
C GLU A 54 4.93 44.13 39.62
N ASP A 55 3.88 43.67 38.95
CA ASP A 55 2.50 44.04 39.28
C ASP A 55 1.75 42.75 39.61
N ARG A 56 1.62 42.48 40.91
CA ARG A 56 0.83 41.37 41.46
C ARG A 56 -0.65 41.69 41.32
N VAL A 57 -1.33 40.97 40.43
CA VAL A 57 -2.78 40.77 40.46
C VAL A 57 -3.05 39.27 40.38
N PHE A 58 -3.82 38.77 41.33
CA PHE A 58 -4.19 37.36 41.54
C PHE A 58 -4.64 36.65 40.24
N LYS A 59 -3.98 35.53 39.92
CA LYS A 59 -4.41 34.50 38.95
C LYS A 59 -4.17 33.12 39.57
N GLU A 60 -4.99 32.72 40.53
CA GLU A 60 -4.89 31.38 41.14
C GLU A 60 -5.58 30.28 40.30
N ASP A 61 -6.33 30.63 39.24
CA ASP A 61 -6.97 29.66 38.34
C ASP A 61 -6.10 29.24 37.12
N MET A 62 -4.87 29.75 37.00
CA MET A 62 -4.03 29.54 35.81
C MET A 62 -3.00 28.42 35.95
N VAL A 63 -2.77 27.88 37.16
CA VAL A 63 -1.70 26.91 37.44
C VAL A 63 -2.11 25.46 37.14
N ILE A 64 -3.40 25.12 37.22
CA ILE A 64 -3.89 23.73 37.03
C ILE A 64 -3.80 23.28 35.56
N LYS A 65 -3.82 24.21 34.59
CA LYS A 65 -3.78 23.86 33.17
C LYS A 65 -2.39 23.46 32.67
N GLU A 66 -1.32 23.97 33.28
CA GLU A 66 0.04 23.65 32.83
C GLU A 66 0.45 22.22 33.24
N ASP A 67 0.04 21.74 34.41
CA ASP A 67 0.34 20.38 34.87
C ASP A 67 -0.36 19.31 34.00
N MET A 68 -1.60 19.57 33.56
CA MET A 68 -2.35 18.65 32.70
C MET A 68 -1.78 18.55 31.28
N VAL A 69 -1.22 19.64 30.74
CA VAL A 69 -0.59 19.67 29.40
C VAL A 69 0.73 18.90 29.38
N ILE A 70 1.46 18.88 30.49
CA ILE A 70 2.72 18.11 30.62
C ILE A 70 2.44 16.59 30.54
N ASP A 71 1.32 16.13 31.11
CA ASP A 71 0.94 14.72 31.10
C ASP A 71 0.61 14.20 29.68
N GLU A 72 -0.05 15.02 28.85
CA GLU A 72 -0.42 14.63 27.48
C GLU A 72 0.79 14.49 26.55
N MET A 73 1.75 15.41 26.63
CA MET A 73 2.99 15.34 25.85
C MET A 73 3.85 14.13 26.24
N ILE A 74 3.92 13.82 27.55
CA ILE A 74 4.60 12.62 28.05
C ILE A 74 3.92 11.37 27.51
N MET A 75 2.59 11.32 27.54
CA MET A 75 1.83 10.19 27.02
C MET A 75 2.06 10.00 25.52
N ALA A 76 2.04 11.08 24.71
CA ALA A 76 2.33 11.02 23.29
C ALA A 76 3.71 10.40 22.99
N LYS A 77 4.73 10.79 23.76
CA LYS A 77 6.08 10.23 23.64
C LYS A 77 6.15 8.76 24.05
N GLN A 78 5.47 8.37 25.12
CA GLN A 78 5.39 6.98 25.56
C GLN A 78 4.68 6.11 24.52
N SER A 79 3.59 6.59 23.91
CA SER A 79 2.89 5.90 22.82
C SER A 79 3.80 5.66 21.62
N CYS A 80 4.61 6.65 21.22
CA CYS A 80 5.64 6.46 20.18
C CYS A 80 6.62 5.38 20.57
N GLN A 81 7.16 5.44 21.79
CA GLN A 81 8.17 4.51 22.25
C GLN A 81 7.63 3.09 22.31
N ALA A 82 6.39 2.89 22.79
CA ALA A 82 5.69 1.62 22.76
C ALA A 82 5.58 1.09 21.32
N PHE A 83 5.12 1.93 20.38
CA PHE A 83 5.04 1.58 18.96
C PHE A 83 6.39 1.15 18.38
N LEU A 84 7.44 1.94 18.62
CA LEU A 84 8.79 1.70 18.11
C LEU A 84 9.46 0.48 18.78
N SER A 85 9.06 0.14 20.00
CA SER A 85 9.49 -1.10 20.66
C SER A 85 8.77 -2.35 20.13
N GLY A 86 7.71 -2.18 19.34
CA GLY A 86 6.88 -3.27 18.83
C GLY A 86 5.77 -3.72 19.79
N ASP A 87 5.59 -3.03 20.92
CA ASP A 87 4.46 -3.26 21.83
C ASP A 87 3.22 -2.54 21.30
N TYR A 88 2.62 -3.12 20.26
CA TYR A 88 1.47 -2.54 19.56
C TYR A 88 0.19 -2.54 20.40
N LEU A 89 0.08 -3.42 21.40
CA LEU A 89 -1.08 -3.44 22.30
C LEU A 89 -1.03 -2.23 23.23
N LEU A 90 0.10 -2.00 23.91
CA LEU A 90 0.29 -0.83 24.76
C LEU A 90 0.17 0.47 23.96
N ALA A 91 0.81 0.54 22.79
CA ALA A 91 0.73 1.70 21.92
C ALA A 91 -0.71 2.02 21.53
N ARG A 92 -1.52 0.99 21.23
CA ARG A 92 -2.94 1.17 20.88
C ARG A 92 -3.72 1.78 22.03
N GLU A 93 -3.57 1.23 23.24
CA GLU A 93 -4.28 1.73 24.42
C GLU A 93 -3.93 3.19 24.70
N GLN A 94 -2.64 3.54 24.64
CA GLN A 94 -2.18 4.91 24.89
C GLN A 94 -2.63 5.90 23.79
N PHE A 95 -2.56 5.50 22.52
CA PHE A 95 -3.10 6.31 21.43
C PHE A 95 -4.62 6.46 21.48
N GLN A 96 -5.34 5.44 21.98
CA GLN A 96 -6.78 5.53 22.18
C GLN A 96 -7.13 6.56 23.25
N VAL A 97 -6.45 6.52 24.40
CA VAL A 97 -6.59 7.52 25.46
C VAL A 97 -6.33 8.92 24.91
N LEU A 98 -5.24 9.12 24.17
CA LEU A 98 -4.93 10.39 23.51
C LEU A 98 -6.02 10.81 22.50
N SER A 99 -6.66 9.87 21.79
CA SER A 99 -7.66 10.22 20.79
C SER A 99 -9.04 10.59 21.37
N GLU A 100 -9.36 10.06 22.56
CA GLU A 100 -10.69 10.14 23.17
C GLU A 100 -10.76 11.08 24.38
N GLN A 101 -9.67 11.20 25.16
CA GLN A 101 -9.70 11.83 26.48
C GLN A 101 -9.02 13.19 26.57
N THR A 102 -8.22 13.59 25.57
CA THR A 102 -7.61 14.93 25.55
C THR A 102 -8.60 15.99 25.08
N GLU A 103 -8.52 17.19 25.66
CA GLU A 103 -9.27 18.36 25.20
C GLU A 103 -8.59 19.03 23.98
N ASP A 104 -7.29 18.80 23.80
CA ASP A 104 -6.52 19.42 22.71
C ASP A 104 -6.76 18.69 21.38
N SER A 105 -7.31 19.42 20.41
CA SER A 105 -7.55 18.92 19.07
C SER A 105 -6.28 18.40 18.36
N GLU A 106 -5.10 18.95 18.67
CA GLU A 106 -3.83 18.45 18.10
C GLU A 106 -3.49 17.06 18.66
N ASN A 107 -3.54 16.90 19.99
CA ASN A 107 -3.33 15.61 20.65
C ASN A 107 -4.39 14.57 20.26
N GLN A 108 -5.65 14.97 20.05
CA GLN A 108 -6.69 14.06 19.54
C GLN A 108 -6.34 13.55 18.13
N ASN A 109 -5.95 14.46 17.24
CA ASN A 109 -5.56 14.11 15.87
C ASN A 109 -4.31 13.22 15.88
N TYR A 110 -3.37 13.50 16.78
CA TYR A 110 -2.19 12.71 17.00
C TYR A 110 -2.51 11.28 17.47
N GLY A 111 -3.38 11.14 18.47
CA GLY A 111 -3.88 9.84 18.94
C GLY A 111 -4.54 9.04 17.81
N ARG A 112 -5.38 9.69 17.00
CA ARG A 112 -6.03 9.04 15.84
C ARG A 112 -5.03 8.59 14.78
N LEU A 113 -4.01 9.39 14.50
CA LEU A 113 -2.93 9.01 13.58
C LEU A 113 -2.16 7.80 14.12
N GLY A 114 -1.79 7.82 15.40
CA GLY A 114 -1.09 6.72 16.06
C GLY A 114 -1.90 5.42 16.02
N LEU A 115 -3.20 5.48 16.31
CA LEU A 115 -4.12 4.34 16.19
C LEU A 115 -4.13 3.76 14.77
N ALA A 116 -4.28 4.62 13.75
CA ALA A 116 -4.25 4.16 12.36
C ALA A 116 -2.90 3.51 12.00
N CYS A 117 -1.78 4.05 12.51
CA CYS A 117 -0.47 3.45 12.32
C CYS A 117 -0.36 2.07 12.96
N VAL A 118 -0.91 1.87 14.16
CA VAL A 118 -0.97 0.56 14.84
C VAL A 118 -1.79 -0.42 14.00
N GLU A 119 -2.95 0.00 13.49
CA GLU A 119 -3.79 -0.86 12.66
C GLU A 119 -3.13 -1.23 11.32
N LEU A 120 -2.40 -0.29 10.73
CA LEU A 120 -1.65 -0.54 9.49
C LEU A 120 -0.50 -1.53 9.71
N VAL A 121 0.29 -1.36 10.76
CA VAL A 121 1.44 -2.27 11.02
C VAL A 121 1.00 -3.65 11.49
N THR A 122 -0.18 -3.77 12.11
CA THR A 122 -0.76 -5.05 12.55
C THR A 122 -1.59 -5.75 11.47
N ALA A 123 -1.78 -5.12 10.30
CA ALA A 123 -2.45 -5.75 9.18
C ALA A 123 -1.68 -6.98 8.68
N GLY A 124 -2.38 -8.12 8.62
CA GLY A 124 -1.79 -9.42 8.24
C GLY A 124 -1.61 -9.62 6.73
N ASP A 125 -2.33 -8.86 5.90
CA ASP A 125 -2.28 -8.94 4.45
C ASP A 125 -2.49 -7.57 3.79
N VAL A 126 -2.29 -7.52 2.46
CA VAL A 126 -2.38 -6.28 1.67
C VAL A 126 -3.82 -5.74 1.65
N SER A 127 -4.83 -6.61 1.69
CA SER A 127 -6.24 -6.19 1.67
C SER A 127 -6.64 -5.49 2.97
N ALA A 128 -6.27 -6.07 4.11
CA ALA A 128 -6.44 -5.49 5.43
C ALA A 128 -5.69 -4.15 5.54
N PHE A 129 -4.43 -4.11 5.11
CA PHE A 129 -3.62 -2.89 5.10
C PHE A 129 -4.29 -1.78 4.29
N HIS A 130 -4.72 -2.10 3.07
CA HIS A 130 -5.41 -1.15 2.19
C HIS A 130 -6.74 -0.65 2.79
N THR A 131 -7.50 -1.54 3.43
CA THR A 131 -8.79 -1.19 4.05
C THR A 131 -8.61 -0.17 5.18
N VAL A 132 -7.62 -0.40 6.05
CA VAL A 132 -7.27 0.54 7.12
C VAL A 132 -6.79 1.87 6.53
N LEU A 133 -5.89 1.83 5.54
CA LEU A 133 -5.34 3.04 4.92
C LEU A 133 -6.44 3.90 4.29
N VAL A 134 -7.35 3.29 3.52
CA VAL A 134 -8.46 4.01 2.89
C VAL A 134 -9.41 4.58 3.94
N SER A 135 -9.73 3.83 4.98
CA SER A 135 -10.61 4.29 6.07
C SER A 135 -10.01 5.49 6.79
N PHE A 136 -8.71 5.43 7.10
CA PHE A 136 -7.95 6.53 7.69
C PHE A 136 -7.97 7.78 6.80
N LEU A 137 -7.65 7.63 5.51
CA LEU A 137 -7.64 8.76 4.57
C LEU A 137 -9.03 9.38 4.37
N GLN A 138 -10.08 8.56 4.34
CA GLN A 138 -11.46 9.06 4.25
C GLN A 138 -11.86 9.86 5.50
N HIS A 139 -11.47 9.39 6.69
CA HIS A 139 -11.70 10.10 7.94
C HIS A 139 -10.95 11.44 7.96
N TYR A 140 -9.67 11.43 7.55
CA TYR A 140 -8.85 12.62 7.48
C TYR A 140 -9.44 13.68 6.52
N ASN A 141 -9.87 13.25 5.33
CA ASN A 141 -10.45 14.15 4.33
C ASN A 141 -11.78 14.77 4.77
N ARG A 142 -12.60 14.05 5.54
CA ARG A 142 -13.89 14.58 6.05
C ARG A 142 -13.71 15.65 7.12
N ASN A 143 -12.64 15.57 7.91
CA ASN A 143 -12.44 16.44 9.07
C ASN A 143 -11.46 17.60 8.78
N SER A 144 -10.74 17.55 7.66
CA SER A 144 -9.84 18.63 7.25
C SER A 144 -10.63 19.81 6.68
N THR A 145 -11.04 20.75 7.53
CA THR A 145 -11.39 22.11 7.07
C THR A 145 -10.16 22.75 6.42
N GLN A 146 -10.34 23.35 5.24
CA GLN A 146 -9.26 23.88 4.38
C GLN A 146 -8.36 24.95 5.06
N ALA A 147 -8.72 25.41 6.27
CA ALA A 147 -7.98 26.36 7.09
C ALA A 147 -6.88 25.73 7.98
N ASP A 148 -6.93 24.42 8.27
CA ASP A 148 -5.99 23.77 9.22
C ASP A 148 -4.71 23.22 8.56
N ILE A 149 -4.65 23.17 7.22
CA ILE A 149 -3.53 22.58 6.48
C ILE A 149 -2.26 23.47 6.56
N VAL A 150 -2.40 24.73 6.97
CA VAL A 150 -1.29 25.71 7.10
C VAL A 150 -0.89 25.94 8.57
N GLY A 151 -1.62 25.34 9.52
CA GLY A 151 -1.29 25.41 10.95
C GLY A 151 -0.06 24.56 11.27
N LYS A 152 0.88 25.12 12.03
CA LYS A 152 2.12 24.48 12.47
C LYS A 152 1.80 23.23 13.30
N SER A 153 1.62 22.08 12.66
CA SER A 153 1.49 20.82 13.38
C SER A 153 2.81 20.55 14.10
N VAL A 154 2.81 20.72 15.42
CA VAL A 154 3.92 20.36 16.31
C VAL A 154 3.81 18.86 16.61
N ALA A 155 3.75 18.04 15.57
CA ALA A 155 3.92 16.61 15.76
C ALA A 155 5.35 16.39 16.32
N PRO A 156 5.52 15.64 17.43
CA PRO A 156 6.84 15.33 17.93
C PRO A 156 7.72 14.75 16.81
N PRO A 157 8.99 15.14 16.67
CA PRO A 157 9.86 14.65 15.61
C PRO A 157 9.96 13.12 15.56
N GLU A 158 9.77 12.47 16.71
CA GLU A 158 9.73 11.01 16.87
C GLU A 158 8.59 10.33 16.08
N CYS A 159 7.54 11.08 15.69
CA CYS A 159 6.39 10.55 14.97
C CYS A 159 6.69 10.24 13.50
N SER A 160 7.74 10.84 12.96
CA SER A 160 8.21 10.53 11.60
C SER A 160 8.67 9.08 11.47
N GLU A 161 9.26 8.51 12.53
CA GLU A 161 9.73 7.12 12.53
C GLU A 161 8.57 6.11 12.50
N ILE A 162 7.44 6.43 13.14
CA ILE A 162 6.21 5.61 13.10
C ILE A 162 5.73 5.47 11.64
N LEU A 163 5.64 6.59 10.93
CA LEU A 163 5.20 6.61 9.53
C LEU A 163 6.16 5.84 8.63
N ILE A 164 7.47 6.00 8.84
CA ILE A 164 8.48 5.23 8.09
C ILE A 164 8.24 3.73 8.30
N ARG A 165 8.07 3.27 9.54
CA ARG A 165 7.82 1.84 9.82
C ARG A 165 6.52 1.32 9.20
N VAL A 166 5.47 2.12 9.20
CA VAL A 166 4.20 1.76 8.55
C VAL A 166 4.39 1.60 7.04
N LEU A 167 5.12 2.53 6.41
CA LEU A 167 5.42 2.46 4.98
C LEU A 167 6.32 1.28 4.63
N GLU A 168 7.35 1.00 5.44
CA GLU A 168 8.20 -0.18 5.29
C GLU A 168 7.40 -1.47 5.42
N HIS A 169 6.48 -1.56 6.39
CA HIS A 169 5.59 -2.71 6.55
C HIS A 169 4.69 -2.91 5.34
N GLY A 170 4.01 -1.85 4.89
CA GLY A 170 3.18 -1.89 3.69
C GLY A 170 3.98 -2.31 2.45
N SER A 171 5.20 -1.79 2.28
CA SER A 171 6.10 -2.18 1.20
C SER A 171 6.46 -3.66 1.26
N ARG A 172 6.74 -4.22 2.44
CA ARG A 172 7.02 -5.65 2.60
C ARG A 172 5.83 -6.53 2.23
N LEU A 173 4.62 -6.16 2.67
CA LEU A 173 3.39 -6.88 2.33
C LEU A 173 3.15 -6.90 0.82
N MET A 174 3.28 -5.75 0.16
CA MET A 174 3.11 -5.64 -1.30
C MET A 174 4.16 -6.45 -2.07
N THR A 175 5.43 -6.39 -1.65
CA THR A 175 6.49 -7.21 -2.26
C THR A 175 6.22 -8.69 -2.12
N ALA A 176 5.80 -9.15 -0.93
CA ALA A 176 5.48 -10.56 -0.69
C ALA A 176 4.30 -11.06 -1.54
N GLU A 177 3.24 -10.25 -1.67
CA GLU A 177 2.10 -10.58 -2.53
C GLU A 177 2.48 -10.61 -4.02
N GLN A 178 3.34 -9.67 -4.44
CA GLN A 178 3.85 -9.62 -5.80
C GLN A 178 4.72 -10.84 -6.13
N GLU A 179 5.60 -11.25 -5.22
CA GLU A 179 6.41 -12.46 -5.37
C GLU A 179 5.55 -13.72 -5.45
N ALA A 180 4.52 -13.83 -4.60
CA ALA A 180 3.57 -14.94 -4.65
C ALA A 180 2.85 -15.01 -6.00
N THR A 181 2.37 -13.87 -6.50
CA THR A 181 1.71 -13.77 -7.80
C THR A 181 2.66 -14.12 -8.95
N LEU A 182 3.91 -13.64 -8.91
CA LEU A 182 4.92 -13.94 -9.91
C LEU A 182 5.22 -15.44 -9.97
N ASN A 183 5.39 -16.08 -8.81
CA ASN A 183 5.63 -17.53 -8.71
C ASN A 183 4.46 -18.33 -9.30
N GLN A 184 3.21 -17.90 -9.08
CA GLN A 184 2.04 -18.51 -9.68
C GLN A 184 2.06 -18.38 -11.22
N ILE A 185 2.38 -17.19 -11.74
CA ILE A 185 2.48 -16.95 -13.19
C ILE A 185 3.56 -17.83 -13.83
N VAL A 186 4.73 -17.94 -13.19
CA VAL A 186 5.82 -18.81 -13.66
C VAL A 186 5.36 -20.28 -13.70
N GLY A 187 4.67 -20.74 -12.65
CA GLY A 187 4.10 -22.10 -12.61
C GLY A 187 3.07 -22.36 -13.72
N LEU A 188 2.17 -21.40 -13.97
CA LEU A 188 1.20 -21.48 -15.06
C LEU A 188 1.88 -21.49 -16.44
N LYS A 189 2.93 -20.68 -16.64
CA LYS A 189 3.71 -20.64 -17.87
C LYS A 189 4.37 -21.99 -18.17
N ALA A 190 4.93 -22.65 -17.15
CA ALA A 190 5.52 -23.98 -17.29
C ALA A 190 4.46 -25.05 -17.66
N LYS A 191 3.29 -25.02 -17.02
CA LYS A 191 2.16 -25.90 -17.36
C LYS A 191 1.69 -25.70 -18.80
N ASN A 192 1.52 -24.45 -19.22
CA ASN A 192 1.12 -24.10 -20.58
C ASN A 192 2.16 -24.57 -21.61
N ALA A 193 3.47 -24.40 -21.34
CA ALA A 193 4.52 -24.93 -22.19
C ALA A 193 4.48 -26.46 -22.35
N LYS A 194 4.13 -27.20 -21.28
CA LYS A 194 3.94 -28.66 -21.37
C LYS A 194 2.73 -29.01 -22.24
N GLN A 195 1.60 -28.34 -22.03
CA GLN A 195 0.38 -28.55 -22.82
C GLN A 195 0.60 -28.24 -24.30
N ASN A 196 1.33 -27.17 -24.64
CA ASN A 196 1.66 -26.84 -26.03
C ASN A 196 2.49 -27.93 -26.72
N ARG A 197 3.42 -28.59 -25.99
CA ARG A 197 4.16 -29.74 -26.54
C ARG A 197 3.23 -30.92 -26.82
N GLU A 198 2.27 -31.19 -25.94
CA GLU A 198 1.28 -32.25 -26.14
C GLU A 198 0.36 -31.95 -27.33
N ILE A 199 -0.09 -30.69 -27.45
CA ILE A 199 -0.86 -30.23 -28.61
C ILE A 199 -0.07 -30.46 -29.91
N HIS A 200 1.21 -30.08 -29.96
CA HIS A 200 2.02 -30.31 -31.15
C HIS A 200 2.20 -31.80 -31.50
N LYS A 201 2.35 -32.68 -30.49
CA LYS A 201 2.37 -34.13 -30.71
C LYS A 201 1.06 -34.62 -31.30
N LEU A 202 -0.07 -34.23 -30.73
CA LEU A 202 -1.39 -34.60 -31.24
C LEU A 202 -1.63 -34.05 -32.66
N GLN A 203 -1.21 -32.83 -32.94
CA GLN A 203 -1.27 -32.25 -34.29
C GLN A 203 -0.45 -33.06 -35.30
N SER A 204 0.75 -33.50 -34.94
CA SER A 204 1.56 -34.37 -35.81
C SER A 204 0.87 -35.72 -36.06
N LEU A 205 0.27 -36.33 -35.03
CA LEU A 205 -0.47 -37.58 -35.17
C LEU A 205 -1.69 -37.43 -36.08
N VAL A 206 -2.47 -36.36 -35.90
CA VAL A 206 -3.63 -36.05 -36.76
C VAL A 206 -3.19 -35.92 -38.22
N LYS A 207 -2.08 -35.22 -38.50
CA LYS A 207 -1.54 -35.11 -39.87
C LYS A 207 -1.17 -36.47 -40.46
N THR A 208 -0.51 -37.33 -39.68
CA THR A 208 -0.16 -38.69 -40.13
C THR A 208 -1.42 -39.51 -40.43
N LEU A 209 -2.42 -39.47 -39.56
CA LEU A 209 -3.69 -40.19 -39.76
C LEU A 209 -4.45 -39.66 -40.98
N GLN A 210 -4.49 -38.34 -41.18
CA GLN A 210 -5.10 -37.72 -42.36
C GLN A 210 -4.43 -38.21 -43.66
N HIS A 211 -3.10 -38.30 -43.69
CA HIS A 211 -2.38 -38.83 -44.85
C HIS A 211 -2.67 -40.32 -45.11
N GLN A 212 -2.75 -41.13 -44.05
CA GLN A 212 -3.11 -42.54 -44.17
C GLN A 212 -4.53 -42.73 -44.71
N ILE A 213 -5.50 -41.96 -44.21
CA ILE A 213 -6.88 -41.98 -44.71
C ILE A 213 -6.90 -41.63 -46.20
N ALA A 214 -6.25 -40.55 -46.61
CA ALA A 214 -6.20 -40.14 -48.02
C ALA A 214 -5.57 -41.22 -48.93
N THR A 215 -4.57 -41.94 -48.44
CA THR A 215 -3.94 -43.05 -49.18
C THR A 215 -4.89 -44.23 -49.33
N LEU A 216 -5.62 -44.60 -48.27
CA LEU A 216 -6.62 -45.66 -48.32
C LEU A 216 -7.79 -45.30 -49.24
N GLU A 217 -8.25 -44.05 -49.22
CA GLU A 217 -9.29 -43.54 -50.12
C GLU A 217 -8.85 -43.63 -51.60
N SER A 218 -7.60 -43.28 -51.92
CA SER A 218 -7.05 -43.42 -53.27
C SER A 218 -7.00 -44.89 -53.72
N ILE A 219 -6.58 -45.80 -52.83
CA ILE A 219 -6.55 -47.24 -53.13
C ILE A 219 -7.96 -47.77 -53.40
N ASP A 220 -8.95 -47.36 -52.60
CA ASP A 220 -10.34 -47.77 -52.79
C ASP A 220 -10.91 -47.26 -54.12
N GLN A 221 -10.64 -46.00 -54.48
CA GLN A 221 -11.03 -45.42 -55.77
C GLN A 221 -10.46 -46.23 -56.95
N ASP A 222 -9.16 -46.53 -56.94
CA ASP A 222 -8.51 -47.35 -57.97
C ASP A 222 -9.15 -48.74 -58.11
N LEU A 223 -9.51 -49.37 -56.98
CA LEU A 223 -10.20 -50.67 -56.98
C LEU A 223 -11.61 -50.57 -57.55
N GLN A 224 -12.36 -49.51 -57.24
CA GLN A 224 -13.68 -49.28 -57.79
C GLN A 224 -13.64 -49.05 -59.31
N GLU A 225 -12.65 -48.31 -59.81
CA GLU A 225 -12.46 -48.10 -61.26
C GLU A 225 -12.13 -49.41 -61.97
N LYS A 226 -11.24 -50.24 -61.40
CA LYS A 226 -10.92 -51.56 -61.95
C LYS A 226 -12.14 -52.48 -62.05
N ARG A 227 -13.04 -52.45 -61.06
CA ARG A 227 -14.29 -53.23 -61.08
C ARG A 227 -15.29 -52.77 -62.14
N LYS A 228 -15.32 -51.47 -62.46
CA LYS A 228 -16.22 -50.92 -63.50
C LYS A 228 -15.77 -51.27 -64.92
N ASN A 229 -14.49 -51.57 -65.11
CA ASN A 229 -13.89 -51.86 -66.40
C ASN A 229 -13.81 -53.37 -66.74
N GLN A 230 -14.32 -54.24 -65.86
CA GLN A 230 -14.47 -55.69 -66.08
C GLN A 230 -15.91 -56.02 -66.49
#